data_AF-A0A258SR20-F1
#
_entry.id   AF-A0A258SR20-F1
#
_cell.length_a   1.000
_cell.length_b   1.000
_cell.length_c   1.000
_cell.angle_alpha   90.00
_cell.angle_beta   90.00
_cell.angle_gamma   90.00
#
_symmetry.space_group_name_H-M   'P 1'
#
loop_
_entity.id
_entity.type
_entity.pdbx_description
1 polymer ?
#
loop_
_entity_poly.entity_id
_entity_poly.type
_entity_poly.pdbx_seq_one_letter_code
_entity_poly.pdbx_strand_id
1 'polypeptide(L)'
;QRLSRHPKRVEIYSETDVPGTTRDKTWAVFLPMTHPEQGVSNLLIPRTHYRLGAPLMLRDGDTVYRLRLGEVQESHEGWLRVGMDVVGREQFAAAA
;
A
#
# COMPACT_ATOMS: atom_id res chain seq x y z
N GLN A 1 -12.22 -2.78 6.11
CA GLN A 1 -12.25 -1.33 5.76
C GLN A 1 -11.54 -1.18 4.41
N ARG A 2 -12.07 -0.40 3.45
CA ARG A 2 -11.54 -0.30 2.06
C ARG A 2 -10.78 1.01 1.87
N LEU A 3 -9.62 0.99 1.20
CA LEU A 3 -8.74 2.16 1.04
C LEU A 3 -9.26 3.22 0.06
N SER A 4 -9.81 2.79 -1.08
CA SER A 4 -10.37 3.70 -2.10
C SER A 4 -11.38 2.96 -3.00
N ARG A 5 -12.21 3.72 -3.72
CA ARG A 5 -13.13 3.21 -4.75
C ARG A 5 -12.56 3.31 -6.17
N HIS A 6 -11.50 4.11 -6.37
CA HIS A 6 -10.80 4.28 -7.67
C HIS A 6 -9.31 3.97 -7.57
N PRO A 7 -8.65 3.55 -8.68
CA PRO A 7 -7.21 3.38 -8.72
C PRO A 7 -6.51 4.63 -8.19
N LYS A 8 -5.60 4.45 -7.23
CA LYS A 8 -4.95 5.57 -6.57
C LYS A 8 -3.49 5.27 -6.31
N ARG A 9 -2.62 6.22 -6.67
CA ARG A 9 -1.20 6.16 -6.32
C ARG A 9 -1.03 6.52 -4.85
N VAL A 10 -0.32 5.67 -4.13
CA VAL A 10 -0.05 5.80 -2.69
C VAL A 10 1.44 5.57 -2.46
N GLU A 11 2.00 6.26 -1.47
CA GLU A 11 3.42 6.19 -1.17
C GLU A 11 3.68 4.97 -0.27
N ILE A 12 4.71 4.19 -0.56
CA ILE A 12 5.18 3.15 0.35
C ILE A 12 5.98 3.85 1.45
N TYR A 13 5.42 3.83 2.65
CA TYR A 13 6.00 4.45 3.83
C TYR A 13 6.81 3.42 4.63
N SER A 14 7.94 3.83 5.19
CA SER A 14 8.75 3.02 6.11
C SER A 14 8.91 3.76 7.43
N GLU A 15 8.63 3.13 8.57
CA GLU A 15 8.81 3.77 9.91
C GLU A 15 10.27 4.16 10.19
N THR A 16 11.24 3.56 9.49
CA THR A 16 12.67 3.92 9.56
C THR A 16 13.03 5.17 8.77
N ASP A 17 12.05 5.90 8.21
CA ASP A 17 12.30 7.20 7.58
C ASP A 17 12.67 8.22 8.65
N VAL A 18 13.98 8.34 8.91
CA VAL A 18 14.53 9.34 9.82
C VAL A 18 14.36 10.70 9.14
N PRO A 19 13.67 11.67 9.77
CA PRO A 19 13.51 13.00 9.19
C PRO A 19 14.88 13.62 8.91
N GLY A 20 15.20 13.82 7.64
CA GLY A 20 16.47 14.39 7.18
C GLY A 20 17.20 13.57 6.11
N THR A 21 16.77 12.33 5.83
CA THR A 21 17.33 11.55 4.72
C THR A 21 16.41 11.66 3.52
N THR A 22 16.85 12.28 2.43
CA THR A 22 16.14 12.24 1.13
C THR A 22 16.22 10.83 0.56
N ARG A 23 15.38 9.92 1.06
CA ARG A 23 15.19 8.61 0.45
C ARG A 23 14.23 8.78 -0.72
N ASP A 24 14.55 8.18 -1.86
CA ASP A 24 13.65 8.18 -3.02
C ASP A 24 12.31 7.57 -2.63
N LYS A 25 11.24 8.31 -2.88
CA LYS A 25 9.88 7.86 -2.60
C LYS A 25 9.53 6.69 -3.50
N THR A 26 9.26 5.53 -2.91
CA THR A 26 8.68 4.40 -3.63
C THR A 26 7.17 4.52 -3.66
N TRP A 27 6.57 4.20 -4.80
CA TRP A 27 5.13 4.30 -5.01
C TRP A 27 4.49 2.92 -5.22
N ALA A 28 3.25 2.80 -4.78
CA ALA A 28 2.36 1.70 -5.07
C ALA A 28 1.06 2.24 -5.70
N VAL A 29 0.32 1.38 -6.38
CA VAL A 29 -1.02 1.72 -6.88
C VAL A 29 -2.03 0.82 -6.21
N PHE A 30 -2.93 1.43 -5.44
CA PHE A 30 -4.10 0.75 -4.93
C PHE A 30 -5.09 0.55 -6.06
N LEU A 31 -5.49 -0.70 -6.30
CA LEU A 31 -6.46 -1.09 -7.32
C LEU A 31 -7.74 -1.57 -6.63
N PRO A 32 -8.81 -0.77 -6.66
CA PRO A 32 -10.10 -1.20 -6.16
C PRO A 32 -10.66 -2.29 -7.07
N MET A 33 -10.99 -3.44 -6.49
CA MET A 33 -11.81 -4.43 -7.19
C MET A 33 -13.23 -3.88 -7.37
N THR A 34 -13.81 -4.17 -8.53
CA THR A 34 -15.18 -3.79 -8.91
C THR A 34 -16.25 -4.51 -8.08
N HIS A 35 -15.93 -5.67 -7.51
CA HIS A 35 -16.87 -6.49 -6.73
C HIS A 35 -16.53 -6.47 -5.23
N PRO A 36 -17.43 -5.94 -4.36
CA PRO A 36 -17.20 -5.84 -2.92
C PRO A 36 -17.19 -7.20 -2.21
N GLU A 37 -17.80 -8.23 -2.80
CA GLU A 37 -17.89 -9.58 -2.21
C GLU A 37 -16.57 -10.35 -2.24
N GLN A 38 -15.62 -9.93 -3.07
CA GLN A 38 -14.34 -10.63 -3.17
C GLN A 38 -13.36 -10.26 -2.07
N GLY A 39 -13.61 -9.23 -1.26
CA GLY A 39 -12.86 -8.91 -0.03
C GLY A 39 -11.39 -8.50 -0.19
N VAL A 40 -10.70 -8.94 -1.25
CA VAL A 40 -9.28 -8.72 -1.47
C VAL A 40 -9.11 -7.45 -2.32
N SER A 41 -8.62 -6.39 -1.72
CA SER A 41 -8.13 -5.27 -2.52
C SER A 41 -6.80 -5.67 -3.15
N ASN A 42 -6.55 -5.23 -4.39
CA ASN A 42 -5.30 -5.53 -5.06
C ASN A 42 -4.36 -4.34 -4.96
N LEU A 43 -3.09 -4.62 -4.70
CA LEU A 43 -2.04 -3.62 -4.64
C LEU A 43 -1.03 -3.92 -5.74
N LEU A 44 -0.72 -2.91 -6.55
CA LEU A 44 0.38 -2.98 -7.51
C LEU A 44 1.62 -2.37 -6.86
N ILE A 45 2.66 -3.18 -6.64
CA ILE A 45 3.91 -2.74 -5.99
C ILE A 45 5.14 -3.16 -6.79
N PRO A 46 6.26 -2.45 -6.65
CA PRO A 46 7.54 -2.92 -7.16
C PRO A 46 7.90 -4.26 -6.51
N ARG A 47 8.39 -5.22 -7.31
CA ARG A 47 8.84 -6.54 -6.85
C ARG A 47 9.87 -6.44 -5.72
N THR A 48 10.72 -5.41 -5.74
CA THR A 48 11.73 -5.14 -4.71
C THR A 48 11.14 -4.85 -3.33
N HIS A 49 9.87 -4.48 -3.26
CA HIS A 49 9.15 -4.13 -2.03
C HIS A 49 8.11 -5.21 -1.65
N TYR A 50 8.11 -6.36 -2.34
CA TYR A 50 7.21 -7.47 -2.06
C TYR A 50 7.89 -8.55 -1.22
N ARG A 51 7.18 -9.00 -0.18
CA ARG A 51 7.43 -10.25 0.50
C ARG A 51 6.09 -10.78 1.02
N LEU A 52 5.78 -12.05 0.76
CA LEU A 52 4.55 -12.68 1.19
C LEU A 52 4.38 -12.56 2.72
N GLY A 53 3.20 -12.12 3.16
CA GLY A 53 2.86 -11.95 4.57
C GLY A 53 3.53 -10.75 5.26
N ALA A 54 4.38 -9.99 4.55
CA ALA A 54 5.11 -8.89 5.15
C ALA A 54 4.17 -7.71 5.47
N PRO A 55 4.43 -6.99 6.58
CA PRO A 55 3.75 -5.74 6.84
C PRO A 55 4.19 -4.68 5.82
N LEU A 56 3.26 -3.88 5.34
CA LEU A 56 3.53 -2.72 4.49
C LEU A 56 2.74 -1.52 4.98
N MET A 57 3.36 -0.35 4.99
CA MET A 57 2.68 0.91 5.29
C MET A 57 2.49 1.70 4.00
N LEU A 58 1.27 2.16 3.77
CA LEU A 58 0.96 3.04 2.65
C LEU A 58 0.50 4.39 3.18
N ARG A 59 1.10 5.46 2.68
CA ARG A 59 0.68 6.83 2.98
C ARG A 59 -0.16 7.37 1.82
N ASP A 60 -1.30 7.92 2.20
CA ASP A 60 -2.25 8.63 1.35
C ASP A 60 -2.57 9.99 1.98
N GLY A 61 -1.83 11.01 1.57
CA GLY A 61 -1.88 12.33 2.20
C GLY A 61 -1.51 12.25 3.68
N ASP A 62 -2.47 12.55 4.54
CA ASP A 62 -2.32 12.50 6.01
C ASP A 62 -2.78 11.17 6.62
N THR A 63 -3.27 10.24 5.81
CA THR A 63 -3.64 8.90 6.29
C THR A 63 -2.53 7.90 6.00
N VAL A 64 -2.18 7.08 6.99
CA VAL A 64 -1.33 5.90 6.83
C VAL A 64 -2.16 4.65 7.06
N TYR A 65 -2.00 3.69 6.15
CA TYR A 65 -2.62 2.39 6.23
C TYR A 65 -1.56 1.34 6.51
N ARG A 66 -1.79 0.51 7.54
CA ARG A 66 -0.99 -0.68 7.80
C ARG A 66 -1.67 -1.87 7.14
N LEU A 67 -0.89 -2.63 6.39
CA LEU A 67 -1.36 -3.72 5.56
C LEU A 67 -0.53 -4.98 5.77
N ARG A 68 -1.10 -6.13 5.42
CA ARG A 68 -0.37 -7.38 5.23
C ARG A 68 -0.43 -7.77 3.75
N LEU A 69 0.73 -8.03 3.15
CA LEU A 69 0.81 -8.45 1.75
C LEU A 69 0.40 -9.93 1.61
N GLY A 70 -0.55 -10.19 0.71
CA GLY A 70 -1.01 -11.53 0.36
C GLY A 70 -0.29 -12.08 -0.86
N GLU A 71 -0.91 -13.07 -1.51
CA GLU A 71 -0.33 -13.75 -2.66
C GLU A 71 -0.20 -12.86 -3.91
N VAL A 72 0.77 -13.18 -4.76
CA VAL A 72 0.90 -12.57 -6.09
C VAL A 72 -0.19 -13.12 -7.00
N GLN A 73 -1.02 -12.22 -7.52
CA GLN A 73 -2.02 -12.54 -8.53
C GLN A 73 -1.48 -12.37 -9.95
N GLU A 74 -0.54 -11.44 -10.16
CA GLU A 74 0.04 -11.15 -11.48
C GLU A 74 1.44 -10.53 -11.35
N SER A 75 2.29 -10.72 -12.35
CA SER A 75 3.65 -10.18 -12.41
C SER A 75 3.93 -9.61 -13.79
N HIS A 76 4.45 -8.39 -13.86
CA HIS A 76 4.77 -7.70 -15.11
C HIS A 76 5.95 -6.75 -14.96
N GLU A 77 7.02 -6.93 -15.75
CA GLU A 77 8.15 -5.99 -15.90
C GLU A 77 8.67 -5.37 -14.58
N GLY A 78 8.75 -6.16 -13.50
CA GLY A 78 9.24 -5.70 -12.19
C GLY A 78 8.16 -5.20 -11.22
N TRP A 79 6.89 -5.19 -11.62
CA TRP A 79 5.74 -4.93 -10.77
C TRP A 79 4.96 -6.20 -10.46
N LEU A 80 4.36 -6.24 -9.28
CA LEU A 80 3.53 -7.35 -8.80
C LEU A 80 2.17 -6.81 -8.41
N ARG A 81 1.11 -7.45 -8.92
CA ARG A 81 -0.25 -7.28 -8.40
C ARG A 81 -0.44 -8.33 -7.32
N VAL A 82 -0.67 -7.89 -6.09
CA VAL A 82 -0.76 -8.75 -4.92
C VAL A 82 -2.08 -8.54 -4.20
N GLY A 83 -2.59 -9.59 -3.58
CA GLY A 83 -3.66 -9.46 -2.58
C GLY A 83 -3.15 -8.72 -1.34
N MET A 84 -4.06 -8.21 -0.53
CA MET A 84 -3.71 -7.54 0.72
C MET A 84 -4.87 -7.55 1.73
N ASP A 85 -4.50 -7.45 3.00
CA ASP A 85 -5.42 -7.20 4.10
C ASP A 85 -5.08 -5.89 4.80
N VAL A 86 -6.09 -5.04 5.02
CA VAL A 86 -5.92 -3.81 5.80
C VAL A 86 -6.00 -4.17 7.28
N VAL A 87 -4.88 -4.05 7.98
CA VAL A 87 -4.78 -4.38 9.42
C VAL A 87 -4.93 -3.17 10.32
N GLY A 88 -4.72 -1.95 9.81
CA GLY A 88 -4.87 -0.73 10.59
C GLY A 88 -4.89 0.53 9.75
N ARG A 89 -5.35 1.62 10.36
CA ARG A 89 -5.38 2.96 9.78
C ARG A 89 -5.00 3.97 10.87
N GLU A 90 -4.04 4.82 10.55
CA GLU A 90 -3.63 5.96 11.37
C GLU A 90 -3.83 7.24 10.55
N GLN A 91 -4.27 8.30 11.20
CA GLN A 91 -4.39 9.62 10.58
C GLN A 91 -3.45 10.55 11.32
N PHE A 92 -2.46 11.09 10.61
CA PHE A 92 -1.66 12.17 11.14
C PHE A 92 -2.57 13.40 11.25
N ALA A 93 -2.71 13.93 12.46
CA ALA A 93 -3.34 15.23 12.64
C ALA A 93 -2.40 16.29 12.03
N ALA A 94 -2.89 17.05 11.05
CA ALA A 94 -2.24 18.31 10.71
C ALA A 94 -2.23 19.17 11.97
N ALA A 95 -1.04 19.50 12.48
CA ALA A 95 -0.95 20.48 13.56
C ALA A 95 -1.50 21.80 13.02
N ALA A 96 -2.59 22.27 13.62
CA ALA A 96 -3.25 23.53 13.31
C ALA A 96 -2.45 24.73 13.84
#